data_AF-A0A847JN39-F1
#
_entry.id   AF-A0A847JN39-F1
#
_cell.length_a   1.000
_cell.length_b   1.000
_cell.length_c   1.000
_cell.angle_alpha   90.00
_cell.angle_beta   90.00
_cell.angle_gamma   90.00
#
_symmetry.space_group_name_H-M   'P 1'
#
loop_
_entity.id
_entity.type
_entity.pdbx_description
1 polymer ?
#
loop_
_entity_poly.entity_id
_entity_poly.type
_entity_poly.pdbx_seq_one_letter_code
_entity_poly.pdbx_strand_id
1 'polypeptide(L)'
;MAAARRAIRIDDIYYSNRNDLALLSFDRSATIIIGSEGGCDISLLNFLKKEKNAVCIDFDPDLKNIDVVCADFRKSIGTIAKRFAELGISRIGYIGGKEISPLKGKEIIDPRSAQYIEEFGKLGIYRKEIFRAYGPY
;
A
#
# COMPACT_ATOMS: atom_id res chain seq x y z
N MET A 1 20.23 0.26 -6.62
CA MET A 1 20.45 -0.89 -5.73
C MET A 1 21.29 -0.46 -4.53
N ALA A 2 20.65 -0.23 -3.38
CA ALA A 2 21.35 0.11 -2.13
C ALA A 2 21.98 -1.13 -1.45
N ALA A 3 21.40 -2.32 -1.67
CA ALA A 3 21.87 -3.56 -1.07
C ALA A 3 23.19 -4.10 -1.65
N ALA A 4 23.44 -3.90 -2.94
CA ALA A 4 24.65 -4.39 -3.62
C ALA A 4 25.97 -3.76 -3.12
N ARG A 5 25.91 -2.69 -2.32
CA ARG A 5 27.09 -2.04 -1.71
C ARG A 5 27.44 -2.58 -0.32
N ARG A 6 26.69 -3.54 0.20
CA ARG A 6 26.93 -4.21 1.48
C ARG A 6 26.94 -5.71 1.24
N ALA A 7 27.65 -6.48 2.07
CA ALA A 7 27.67 -7.95 2.03
C ALA A 7 26.32 -8.53 2.50
N ILE A 8 25.23 -8.15 1.84
CA ILE A 8 23.86 -8.55 2.15
C ILE A 8 23.42 -9.49 1.04
N ARG A 9 23.07 -10.71 1.44
CA ARG A 9 22.32 -11.64 0.59
C ARG A 9 20.84 -11.29 0.68
N ILE A 10 20.17 -11.27 -0.46
CA ILE A 10 18.72 -11.11 -0.56
C ILE A 10 18.16 -12.41 -1.14
N ASP A 11 17.18 -12.98 -0.46
CA ASP A 11 16.37 -14.09 -0.97
C ASP A 11 14.94 -13.55 -1.17
N ASP A 12 14.49 -13.48 -2.43
CA ASP A 12 13.16 -12.98 -2.78
C ASP A 12 12.13 -14.12 -2.72
N ILE A 13 10.99 -13.86 -2.07
CA ILE A 13 9.88 -14.81 -1.97
C ILE A 13 8.58 -14.09 -2.35
N TYR A 14 7.83 -14.69 -3.26
CA TYR A 14 6.50 -14.22 -3.63
C TYR A 14 5.48 -14.94 -2.77
N TYR A 15 4.86 -14.18 -1.87
CA TYR A 15 3.81 -14.68 -1.00
C TYR A 15 2.48 -14.63 -1.75
N SER A 16 1.96 -15.79 -2.18
CA SER A 16 0.59 -15.93 -2.67
C SER A 16 -0.27 -16.76 -1.73
N ASN A 17 0.33 -17.70 -0.98
CA ASN A 17 -0.36 -18.64 -0.11
C ASN A 17 0.41 -18.87 1.22
N ARG A 18 -0.27 -19.38 2.26
CA ARG A 18 0.33 -19.63 3.60
C ARG A 18 1.63 -20.43 3.62
N ASN A 19 1.82 -21.35 2.67
CA ASN A 19 2.99 -22.23 2.64
C ASN A 19 4.29 -21.48 2.28
N ASP A 20 4.19 -20.29 1.69
CA ASP A 20 5.37 -19.54 1.23
C ASP A 20 6.18 -18.98 2.40
N LEU A 21 5.55 -18.75 3.55
CA LEU A 21 6.26 -18.33 4.77
C LEU A 21 7.17 -19.43 5.33
N ALA A 22 6.88 -20.71 5.04
CA ALA A 22 7.75 -21.81 5.44
C ALA A 22 9.02 -21.90 4.59
N LEU A 23 9.05 -21.24 3.41
CA LEU A 23 10.21 -21.15 2.55
C LEU A 23 11.25 -20.14 3.06
N LEU A 24 10.87 -19.27 4.01
CA LEU A 24 11.77 -18.30 4.59
C LEU A 24 12.85 -19.00 5.41
N SER A 25 14.11 -18.77 5.05
CA SER A 25 15.27 -19.24 5.83
C SER A 25 15.17 -18.73 7.27
N PHE A 26 15.41 -19.63 8.23
CA PHE A 26 15.55 -19.27 9.65
C PHE A 26 16.85 -18.49 9.92
N ASP A 27 17.86 -18.64 9.07
CA ASP A 27 19.10 -17.87 9.11
C ASP A 27 18.94 -16.59 8.28
N ARG A 28 18.20 -15.63 8.83
CA ARG A 28 18.03 -14.29 8.24
C ARG A 28 18.17 -13.20 9.31
N SER A 29 18.75 -12.07 8.93
CA SER A 29 18.93 -10.94 9.84
C SER A 29 17.72 -10.00 9.88
N ALA A 30 16.95 -9.92 8.78
CA ALA A 30 15.79 -9.04 8.66
C ALA A 30 14.84 -9.52 7.55
N THR A 31 13.60 -9.01 7.58
CA THR A 31 12.56 -9.30 6.59
C THR A 31 12.00 -7.97 6.03
N ILE A 32 11.87 -7.87 4.70
CA ILE A 32 11.17 -6.76 4.04
C ILE A 32 9.92 -7.35 3.38
N ILE A 33 8.76 -6.82 3.74
CA ILE A 33 7.47 -7.27 3.20
C ILE A 33 6.91 -6.15 2.34
N ILE A 34 6.64 -6.43 1.07
CA ILE A 34 6.08 -5.47 0.11
C ILE A 34 4.74 -6.01 -0.35
N GLY A 35 3.68 -5.23 -0.20
CA GLY A 35 2.35 -5.67 -0.63
C GLY A 35 1.24 -4.78 -0.12
N SER A 36 0.02 -5.32 -0.14
CA SER A 36 -1.18 -4.61 0.27
C SER A 36 -1.85 -5.26 1.49
N GLU A 37 -2.72 -4.51 2.17
CA GLU A 37 -3.46 -5.01 3.34
C GLU A 37 -4.38 -6.19 2.97
N GLY A 38 -4.87 -6.26 1.72
CA GLY A 38 -5.64 -7.37 1.16
C GLY A 38 -4.89 -8.69 1.09
N GLY A 39 -3.56 -8.65 0.94
CA GLY A 39 -2.70 -9.82 1.01
C GLY A 39 -2.33 -10.24 2.44
N CYS A 40 -2.68 -9.42 3.45
CA CYS A 40 -2.31 -9.66 4.83
C CYS A 40 -3.29 -10.61 5.54
N ASP A 41 -3.03 -11.91 5.43
CA ASP A 41 -3.80 -12.93 6.13
C ASP A 41 -3.35 -13.12 7.60
N ILE A 42 -4.09 -13.96 8.33
CA ILE A 42 -3.79 -14.28 9.73
C ILE A 42 -2.40 -14.92 9.91
N SER A 43 -1.93 -15.70 8.93
CA SER A 43 -0.62 -16.34 8.99
C SER A 43 0.50 -15.32 8.85
N LEU A 44 0.39 -14.37 7.92
CA LEU A 44 1.35 -13.27 7.76
C LEU A 44 1.36 -12.39 9.02
N LEU A 45 0.20 -12.05 9.58
CA LEU A 45 0.14 -11.31 10.85
C LEU A 45 0.84 -12.05 12.00
N ASN A 46 0.59 -13.36 12.14
CA ASN A 46 1.19 -14.16 13.20
C ASN A 46 2.70 -14.31 13.02
N PHE A 47 3.17 -14.30 11.78
CA PHE A 47 4.58 -14.22 11.44
C PHE A 47 5.17 -12.86 11.87
N LEU A 48 4.58 -11.75 11.43
CA LEU A 48 5.05 -10.38 11.73
C LEU A 48 5.12 -10.11 13.25
N LYS A 49 4.17 -10.62 14.04
CA LYS A 49 4.18 -10.50 15.51
C LYS A 49 5.39 -11.15 16.19
N LYS A 50 6.05 -12.10 15.52
CA LYS A 50 7.23 -12.82 16.04
C LYS A 50 8.55 -12.25 15.52
N GLU A 51 8.51 -11.48 14.43
CA GLU A 51 9.69 -10.89 13.83
C GLU A 51 10.24 -9.74 14.70
N LYS A 52 11.56 -9.72 14.88
CA LYS A 52 12.26 -8.64 15.58
C LYS A 52 12.70 -7.52 14.62
N ASN A 53 13.10 -7.90 13.41
CA ASN A 53 13.66 -7.00 12.41
C ASN A 53 12.85 -7.14 11.12
N ALA A 54 11.68 -6.52 11.09
CA ALA A 54 10.83 -6.52 9.91
C ALA A 54 10.34 -5.12 9.58
N VAL A 55 10.26 -4.82 8.29
CA VAL A 55 9.66 -3.59 7.77
C VAL A 55 8.59 -3.95 6.75
N CYS A 56 7.44 -3.29 6.85
CA CYS A 56 6.37 -3.39 5.86
C CYS A 56 6.45 -2.18 4.90
N ILE A 57 6.26 -2.45 3.62
CA ILE A 57 6.28 -1.44 2.55
C ILE A 57 4.94 -1.50 1.82
N ASP A 58 4.36 -0.32 1.59
CA ASP A 58 3.08 -0.11 0.88
C ASP A 58 1.81 -0.60 1.63
N PHE A 59 1.97 -1.14 2.84
CA PHE A 59 0.86 -1.42 3.76
C PHE A 59 1.27 -1.27 5.23
N ASP A 60 0.29 -0.96 6.08
CA ASP A 60 0.45 -0.86 7.54
C ASP A 60 -0.37 -1.97 8.24
N PRO A 61 0.28 -2.97 8.88
CA PRO A 61 -0.43 -4.03 9.60
C PRO A 61 -0.96 -3.59 10.98
N ASP A 62 -0.78 -2.33 11.38
CA ASP A 62 -1.13 -1.77 12.71
C ASP A 62 -0.44 -2.54 13.86
N LEU A 63 0.85 -2.85 13.66
CA LEU A 63 1.68 -3.57 14.63
C LEU A 63 2.79 -2.66 15.18
N LYS A 64 2.77 -2.42 16.50
CA LYS A 64 3.74 -1.54 17.18
C LYS A 64 5.21 -1.97 17.06
N ASN A 65 5.49 -3.24 16.76
CA ASN A 65 6.84 -3.79 16.64
C ASN A 65 7.39 -3.76 15.21
N ILE A 66 6.64 -3.19 14.25
CA ILE A 66 6.97 -3.21 12.84
C ILE A 66 7.11 -1.78 12.34
N ASP A 67 8.25 -1.50 11.71
CA ASP A 67 8.44 -0.25 10.97
C ASP A 67 7.68 -0.30 9.65
N VAL A 68 7.13 0.84 9.22
CA VAL A 68 6.31 0.93 8.02
C VAL A 68 6.82 2.04 7.10
N VAL A 69 6.91 1.72 5.81
CA VAL A 69 7.28 2.67 4.75
C VAL A 69 6.15 2.72 3.73
N CYS A 70 5.37 3.80 3.75
CA CYS A 70 4.26 4.02 2.83
C CYS A 70 4.49 5.27 1.97
N ALA A 71 3.89 5.28 0.78
CA ALA A 71 3.84 6.47 -0.04
C ALA A 71 2.96 7.55 0.60
N ASP A 72 3.39 8.81 0.54
CA ASP A 72 2.57 9.95 0.94
C ASP A 72 1.58 10.29 -0.18
N PHE A 73 0.45 9.57 -0.19
CA PHE A 73 -0.60 9.77 -1.20
C PHE A 73 -1.27 11.14 -1.08
N ARG A 74 -1.33 11.73 0.12
CA ARG A 74 -1.84 13.09 0.32
C ARG A 74 -1.00 14.10 -0.45
N LYS A 75 0.32 14.08 -0.23
CA LYS A 75 1.25 14.97 -0.95
C LYS A 75 1.24 14.71 -2.45
N SER A 76 1.25 13.44 -2.85
CA SER A 76 1.30 13.05 -4.26
C SER A 76 0.06 13.53 -5.03
N ILE A 77 -1.13 13.27 -4.50
CA ILE A 77 -2.38 13.64 -5.14
C ILE A 77 -2.61 15.15 -5.09
N GLY A 78 -2.30 15.81 -3.97
CA GLY A 78 -2.37 17.27 -3.88
C GLY A 78 -1.46 17.96 -4.91
N THR A 79 -0.25 17.41 -5.13
CA THR A 79 0.67 17.92 -6.16
C THR A 79 0.08 17.79 -7.57
N ILE A 80 -0.53 16.64 -7.88
CA ILE A 80 -1.17 16.41 -9.19
C ILE A 80 -2.38 17.32 -9.37
N ALA A 81 -3.25 17.41 -8.36
CA ALA A 81 -4.45 18.23 -8.39
C ALA A 81 -4.12 19.71 -8.65
N LYS A 82 -3.14 20.25 -7.91
CA LYS A 82 -2.61 21.59 -8.11
C LYS A 82 -2.09 21.78 -9.53
N ARG A 83 -1.28 20.84 -10.03
CA ARG A 83 -0.71 20.93 -11.37
C ARG A 83 -1.77 20.94 -12.47
N PHE A 84 -2.81 20.14 -12.35
CA PHE A 84 -3.91 20.14 -13.31
C PHE A 84 -4.71 21.44 -13.30
N ALA A 85 -4.97 22.00 -12.11
CA ALA A 85 -5.62 23.30 -11.99
C ALA A 85 -4.77 24.43 -12.63
N GLU A 86 -3.46 24.44 -12.40
CA GLU A 86 -2.53 25.40 -13.03
C GLU A 86 -2.54 25.32 -14.57
N LEU A 87 -2.75 24.13 -15.12
CA LEU A 87 -2.83 23.90 -16.57
C LEU A 87 -4.24 24.14 -17.14
N GLY A 88 -5.22 24.52 -16.33
CA GLY A 88 -6.60 24.70 -16.74
C GLY A 88 -7.34 23.39 -17.06
N ILE A 89 -6.78 22.24 -16.68
CA ILE A 89 -7.39 20.92 -16.89
C ILE A 89 -8.42 20.71 -15.78
N SER A 90 -9.70 20.69 -16.13
CA SER A 90 -10.80 20.69 -15.16
C SER A 90 -11.73 19.47 -15.24
N ARG A 91 -11.52 18.59 -16.24
CA ARG A 91 -12.31 17.36 -16.42
C ARG A 91 -11.41 16.14 -16.28
N ILE A 92 -11.23 15.69 -15.05
CA ILE A 92 -10.36 14.56 -14.70
C ILE A 92 -11.21 13.46 -14.07
N GLY A 93 -10.99 12.23 -14.53
CA GLY A 93 -11.63 11.03 -13.98
C GLY A 93 -10.70 10.29 -13.04
N TYR A 94 -11.27 9.59 -12.07
CA TYR A 94 -10.54 8.67 -11.20
C TYR A 94 -10.83 7.24 -11.63
N ILE A 95 -9.79 6.44 -11.79
CA ILE A 95 -9.87 5.00 -11.99
C ILE A 95 -8.99 4.35 -10.93
N GLY A 96 -9.59 3.55 -10.06
CA GLY A 96 -8.88 2.77 -9.03
C GLY A 96 -9.60 1.47 -8.74
N GLY A 97 -8.98 0.63 -7.91
CA GLY A 97 -9.60 -0.59 -7.41
C GLY A 97 -10.22 -0.41 -6.03
N LYS A 98 -10.86 -1.48 -5.58
CA LYS A 98 -11.32 -1.68 -4.21
C LYS A 98 -10.50 -2.79 -3.60
N GLU A 99 -10.37 -2.78 -2.29
CA GLU A 99 -9.71 -3.85 -1.56
C GLU A 99 -10.58 -4.24 -0.38
N ILE A 100 -10.62 -5.53 -0.06
CA ILE A 100 -11.33 -6.03 1.12
C ILE A 100 -10.28 -6.54 2.08
N SER A 101 -10.31 -6.05 3.32
CA SER A 101 -9.42 -6.55 4.36
C SER A 101 -9.84 -7.97 4.75
N PRO A 102 -8.98 -8.99 4.60
CA PRO A 102 -9.26 -10.35 5.07
C PRO A 102 -9.48 -10.41 6.58
N LEU A 103 -8.92 -9.42 7.29
CA LEU A 103 -8.92 -9.33 8.74
C LEU A 103 -10.15 -8.61 9.28
N LYS A 104 -10.56 -7.51 8.62
CA LYS A 104 -11.66 -6.65 9.06
C LYS A 104 -12.99 -7.02 8.42
N GLY A 105 -12.99 -7.85 7.36
CA GLY A 105 -14.19 -8.26 6.62
C GLY A 105 -14.94 -7.08 5.98
N LYS A 106 -14.24 -5.97 5.74
CA LYS A 106 -14.79 -4.71 5.22
C LYS A 106 -13.92 -4.17 4.09
N GLU A 107 -14.55 -3.40 3.21
CA GLU A 107 -13.86 -2.63 2.17
C GLU A 107 -12.88 -1.65 2.83
N ILE A 108 -11.64 -1.66 2.34
CA ILE A 108 -10.60 -0.72 2.71
C ILE A 108 -10.82 0.54 1.88
N ILE A 109 -10.93 1.68 2.56
CA ILE A 109 -10.97 2.97 1.86
C ILE A 109 -9.57 3.22 1.32
N ASP A 110 -9.41 3.14 0.00
CA ASP A 110 -8.14 3.42 -0.65
C ASP A 110 -7.76 4.89 -0.36
N PRO A 111 -6.61 5.15 0.30
CA PRO A 111 -6.18 6.50 0.65
C PRO A 111 -6.01 7.38 -0.60
N ARG A 112 -5.71 6.81 -1.76
CA ARG A 112 -5.64 7.53 -3.04
C ARG A 112 -7.01 8.05 -3.45
N SER A 113 -8.04 7.21 -3.37
CA SER A 113 -9.41 7.60 -3.73
C SER A 113 -9.94 8.71 -2.81
N ALA A 114 -9.67 8.60 -1.51
CA ALA A 114 -10.09 9.58 -0.52
C ALA A 114 -9.42 10.93 -0.77
N GLN A 115 -8.09 10.93 -0.99
CA GLN A 115 -7.34 12.15 -1.25
C GLN A 115 -7.69 12.77 -2.61
N TYR A 116 -8.04 11.97 -3.62
CA TYR A 116 -8.54 12.48 -4.90
C TYR A 116 -9.83 13.28 -4.71
N ILE A 117 -10.82 12.71 -4.01
CA ILE A 117 -12.09 13.39 -3.74
C ILE A 117 -11.86 14.69 -2.98
N GLU A 118 -10.99 14.66 -1.97
CA GLU A 118 -10.67 15.82 -1.15
C GLU A 118 -9.99 16.95 -1.95
N GLU A 119 -8.86 16.68 -2.60
CA GLU A 119 -8.05 17.70 -3.25
C GLU A 119 -8.72 18.28 -4.51
N PHE A 120 -9.35 17.43 -5.32
CA PHE A 120 -10.08 17.89 -6.50
C PHE A 120 -11.40 18.60 -6.12
N GLY A 121 -11.97 18.24 -4.97
CA GLY A 121 -13.13 18.92 -4.39
C GLY A 121 -12.81 20.35 -3.98
N LYS A 122 -11.69 20.55 -3.25
CA LYS A 122 -11.20 21.89 -2.85
C LYS A 122 -10.99 22.82 -4.05
N LEU A 123 -10.58 22.26 -5.19
CA LEU A 123 -10.33 23.00 -6.43
C LEU A 123 -11.56 23.16 -7.33
N GLY A 124 -12.73 22.59 -6.97
CA GLY A 124 -13.96 22.66 -7.77
C GLY A 124 -13.93 21.85 -9.08
N ILE A 125 -12.91 20.99 -9.27
CA ILE A 125 -12.69 20.19 -10.49
C ILE A 125 -13.06 18.70 -10.31
N TYR A 126 -13.49 18.30 -9.10
CA TYR A 126 -14.03 16.97 -8.86
C TYR A 126 -15.35 16.76 -9.62
N ARG A 127 -15.52 15.56 -10.19
CA ARG A 127 -16.68 15.14 -10.99
C ARG A 127 -17.06 13.72 -10.65
N LYS A 128 -18.15 13.54 -9.88
CA LYS A 128 -18.62 12.24 -9.38
C LYS A 128 -18.98 11.28 -10.52
N GLU A 129 -19.49 11.80 -11.63
CA GLU A 129 -19.93 11.05 -12.80
C GLU A 129 -18.80 10.32 -13.54
N ILE A 130 -17.55 10.75 -13.34
CA ILE A 130 -16.33 10.12 -13.90
C ILE A 130 -15.40 9.56 -12.82
N PHE A 131 -15.93 9.33 -11.63
CA PHE A 131 -15.25 8.56 -10.58
C PHE A 131 -15.60 7.07 -10.73
N ARG A 132 -14.57 6.21 -10.82
CA ARG A 132 -14.72 4.76 -10.92
C ARG A 132 -13.75 4.06 -9.96
N ALA A 133 -14.30 3.43 -8.93
CA ALA A 133 -13.59 2.46 -8.11
C ALA A 133 -14.15 1.07 -8.44
N TYR A 134 -13.42 0.33 -9.26
CA TYR A 134 -13.79 -1.03 -9.68
C TYR A 134 -13.44 -2.06 -8.61
N GLY A 135 -13.95 -3.28 -8.73
CA GLY A 135 -13.98 -4.33 -7.69
C GLY A 135 -12.64 -4.77 -7.08
N PRO A 136 -12.64 -5.84 -6.26
CA PRO A 136 -11.45 -6.32 -5.56
C PRO A 136 -10.34 -6.72 -6.55
N TYR A 137 -9.08 -6.39 -6.19
CA TYR A 137 -7.88 -6.94 -6.82
C TYR A 137 -7.74 -8.44 -6.56
#